data_AF-A0A1Y4KKB7-F1
#
_entry.id   AF-A0A1Y4KKB7-F1
#
_cell.length_a   1.000
_cell.length_b   1.000
_cell.length_c   1.000
_cell.angle_alpha   90.00
_cell.angle_beta   90.00
_cell.angle_gamma   90.00
#
_symmetry.space_group_name_H-M   'P 1'
#
loop_
_entity.id
_entity.type
_entity.pdbx_description
1 polymer ?
#
loop_
_entity_poly.entity_id
_entity_poly.type
_entity_poly.pdbx_seq_one_letter_code
_entity_poly.pdbx_strand_id
1 'polypeptide(L)'
;MTGPPRELTRSERAAIRRLVTGLCANYDEREKLCLPLDCPCYMLHKWWTGGLCRYFERSVLPVEPALEAALTGNDTSQRQKKCPVCGKLYLPTTSQAYCSDACRTWARRDADKKRKRRIRQHKG
;
A
#
# COMPACT_ATOMS: atom_id res chain seq x y z
N MET A 1 4.63 4.29 -17.17
CA MET A 1 5.11 5.52 -17.83
C MET A 1 4.20 6.63 -17.35
N THR A 2 4.73 7.65 -16.67
CA THR A 2 3.94 8.79 -16.20
C THR A 2 3.55 9.67 -17.39
N GLY A 3 2.27 10.05 -17.50
CA GLY A 3 1.79 10.99 -18.52
C GLY A 3 2.42 12.38 -18.39
N PRO A 4 2.07 13.33 -19.30
CA PRO A 4 2.61 14.68 -19.27
C PRO A 4 2.34 15.36 -17.90
N PRO A 5 3.25 16.22 -17.41
CA PRO A 5 3.06 16.90 -16.13
C PRO A 5 1.78 17.73 -16.15
N ARG A 6 0.93 17.52 -15.15
CA ARG A 6 -0.33 18.24 -14.93
C ARG A 6 -0.33 18.88 -13.55
N GLU A 7 -1.18 19.88 -13.36
CA GLU A 7 -1.38 20.46 -12.04
C GLU A 7 -2.05 19.44 -11.10
N LEU A 8 -1.65 19.48 -9.84
CA LEU A 8 -2.28 18.70 -8.78
C LEU A 8 -3.62 19.34 -8.40
N THR A 9 -4.65 18.52 -8.37
CA THR A 9 -5.96 18.90 -7.86
C THR A 9 -5.87 19.33 -6.39
N ARG A 10 -6.87 20.08 -5.93
CA ARG A 10 -6.95 20.53 -4.52
C ARG A 10 -6.93 19.35 -3.55
N SER A 11 -7.65 18.27 -3.88
CA SER A 11 -7.72 17.06 -3.06
C SER A 11 -6.39 16.31 -3.01
N GLU A 12 -5.68 16.18 -4.14
CA GLU A 12 -4.35 15.57 -4.19
C GLU A 12 -3.35 16.34 -3.31
N ARG A 13 -3.35 17.68 -3.40
CA ARG A 13 -2.50 18.53 -2.54
C ARG A 13 -2.83 18.36 -1.06
N ALA A 14 -4.11 18.29 -0.70
CA ALA A 14 -4.53 18.07 0.67
C ALA A 14 -4.09 16.68 1.19
N ALA A 15 -4.25 15.64 0.37
CA ALA A 15 -3.82 14.28 0.71
C ALA A 15 -2.30 14.18 0.88
N ILE A 16 -1.53 14.78 -0.04
CA ILE A 16 -0.07 14.89 0.08
C ILE A 16 0.30 15.58 1.38
N ARG A 17 -0.30 16.73 1.72
CA ARG A 17 -0.01 17.43 2.97
C ARG A 17 -0.31 16.60 4.21
N ARG A 18 -1.45 15.90 4.25
CA ARG A 18 -1.80 15.00 5.37
C ARG A 18 -0.76 13.89 5.55
N LEU A 19 -0.35 13.26 4.46
CA LEU A 19 0.65 12.19 4.48
C LEU A 19 2.03 12.71 4.87
N VAL A 20 2.43 13.86 4.34
CA VAL A 20 3.71 14.48 4.66
C VAL A 20 3.78 14.89 6.12
N THR A 21 2.72 15.51 6.65
CA THR A 21 2.65 15.94 8.05
C THR A 21 2.53 14.78 9.04
N GLY A 22 1.88 13.67 8.66
CA GLY A 22 1.66 12.53 9.54
C GLY A 22 2.71 11.42 9.46
N LEU A 23 3.40 11.26 8.32
CA LEU A 23 4.20 10.06 8.03
C LEU A 23 5.56 10.35 7.36
N CYS A 24 5.78 11.54 6.81
CA CYS A 24 7.04 11.84 6.13
C CYS A 24 8.11 12.22 7.15
N ALA A 25 9.25 11.57 7.04
CA ALA A 25 10.46 11.95 7.73
C ALA A 25 11.51 12.28 6.64
N ASN A 26 12.34 13.30 6.85
CA ASN A 26 13.22 13.87 5.83
C ASN A 26 14.35 12.88 5.50
N TYR A 27 14.27 12.21 4.35
CA TYR A 27 15.23 11.17 3.99
C TYR A 27 16.62 11.74 3.71
N ASP A 28 17.56 11.48 4.61
CA ASP A 28 18.98 11.77 4.49
C ASP A 28 19.62 10.75 3.54
N GLU A 29 20.20 11.24 2.44
CA GLU A 29 20.78 10.38 1.40
C GLU A 29 22.17 9.81 1.77
N ARG A 30 22.86 10.40 2.75
CA ARG A 30 24.17 9.96 3.23
C ARG A 30 24.03 8.81 4.22
N GLU A 31 23.09 8.93 5.16
CA GLU A 31 22.81 7.94 6.21
C GLU A 31 21.73 6.94 5.79
N LYS A 32 21.00 7.17 4.70
CA LYS A 32 19.88 6.33 4.20
C LYS A 32 18.72 6.19 5.18
N LEU A 33 18.51 7.19 6.04
CA LEU A 33 17.50 7.21 7.11
C LEU A 33 16.66 8.49 7.01
N CYS A 34 15.50 8.52 7.64
CA CYS A 34 14.70 9.74 7.69
C CYS A 34 14.89 10.53 8.99
N LEU A 35 15.30 11.79 8.88
CA LEU A 35 15.49 12.75 9.96
C LEU A 35 14.24 13.62 10.16
N PRO A 36 13.85 13.96 11.40
CA PRO A 36 12.99 15.11 11.66
C PRO A 36 13.73 16.38 11.20
N LEU A 37 13.05 17.30 10.50
CA LEU A 37 13.67 18.53 10.00
C LEU A 37 13.25 19.75 10.82
N ASP A 38 14.22 20.64 11.05
CA ASP A 38 13.98 22.04 11.44
C ASP A 38 13.54 22.93 10.24
N CYS A 39 13.17 22.34 9.09
CA CYS A 39 12.64 23.07 7.92
C CYS A 39 11.50 22.34 7.16
N PRO A 40 10.67 23.05 6.38
CA PRO A 40 9.48 22.45 5.75
C PRO A 40 9.82 21.53 4.56
N CYS A 41 9.26 20.32 4.54
CA CYS A 41 9.39 19.39 3.42
C CYS A 41 8.85 19.99 2.10
N TYR A 42 9.62 19.94 1.00
CA TYR A 42 9.20 20.52 -0.28
C TYR A 42 7.90 19.90 -0.84
N MET A 43 7.56 18.67 -0.44
CA MET A 43 6.29 18.02 -0.81
C MET A 43 5.06 18.81 -0.32
N LEU A 44 5.20 19.66 0.72
CA LEU A 44 4.13 20.55 1.22
C LEU A 44 3.73 21.66 0.22
N HIS A 45 4.66 22.05 -0.64
CA HIS A 45 4.51 23.13 -1.62
C HIS A 45 4.41 22.62 -3.06
N LYS A 46 4.29 21.31 -3.24
CA LYS A 46 4.22 20.70 -4.58
C LYS A 46 2.88 21.01 -5.25
N TRP A 47 2.96 21.46 -6.51
CA TRP A 47 1.82 21.91 -7.29
C TRP A 47 1.60 21.14 -8.60
N TRP A 48 2.62 20.45 -9.08
CA TRP A 48 2.61 19.72 -10.37
C TRP A 48 2.94 18.24 -10.16
N THR A 49 2.38 17.35 -10.98
CA THR A 49 2.79 15.93 -11.04
C THR A 49 4.21 15.79 -11.59
N GLY A 50 4.90 14.70 -11.28
CA GLY A 50 6.34 14.50 -11.59
C GLY A 50 7.18 14.38 -10.31
N GLY A 51 8.52 14.33 -10.45
CA GLY A 51 9.52 14.08 -9.40
C GLY A 51 9.00 14.11 -7.96
N LEU A 52 8.78 12.92 -7.38
CA LEU A 52 8.40 12.73 -5.99
C LEU A 52 9.64 12.55 -5.13
N CYS A 53 9.56 12.93 -3.86
CA CYS A 53 10.61 12.63 -2.90
C CYS A 53 10.73 11.10 -2.83
N ARG A 54 11.93 10.54 -2.97
CA ARG A 54 12.13 9.08 -3.05
C ARG A 54 11.56 8.35 -1.83
N TYR A 55 11.65 8.94 -0.64
CA TYR A 55 11.04 8.35 0.55
C TYR A 55 9.51 8.51 0.56
N PHE A 56 9.00 9.67 0.15
CA PHE A 56 7.57 9.84 0.01
C PHE A 56 7.00 8.80 -0.98
N GLU A 57 7.61 8.66 -2.16
CA GLU A 57 7.21 7.70 -3.19
C GLU A 57 7.25 6.25 -2.71
N ARG A 58 8.30 5.84 -2.00
CA ARG A 58 8.51 4.42 -1.65
C ARG A 58 7.89 4.00 -0.33
N SER A 59 7.75 4.92 0.62
CA SER A 59 7.43 4.59 2.01
C SER A 59 6.12 5.20 2.49
N VAL A 60 5.74 6.37 1.95
CA VAL A 60 4.57 7.13 2.42
C VAL A 60 3.39 6.99 1.46
N LEU A 61 3.63 7.17 0.15
CA LEU A 61 2.62 7.13 -0.89
C LEU A 61 1.88 5.78 -1.00
N PRO A 62 2.53 4.61 -0.81
CA PRO A 62 1.84 3.32 -0.84
C PRO A 62 0.80 3.13 0.28
N VAL A 63 0.83 3.96 1.33
CA VAL A 63 -0.19 3.98 2.40
C VAL A 63 -1.53 4.48 1.87
N GLU A 64 -1.54 5.24 0.76
CA GLU A 64 -2.75 5.76 0.13
C GLU A 64 -2.83 5.34 -1.35
N PRO A 65 -3.27 4.10 -1.65
CA PRO A 65 -3.22 3.51 -3.00
C PRO A 65 -4.01 4.31 -4.06
N ALA A 66 -5.10 4.97 -3.65
CA ALA A 66 -5.88 5.80 -4.55
C ALA A 66 -5.10 7.03 -5.01
N LEU A 67 -4.32 7.65 -4.11
CA LEU A 67 -3.43 8.75 -4.43
C LEU A 67 -2.24 8.28 -5.27
N GLU A 68 -1.67 7.12 -4.95
CA GLU A 68 -0.60 6.51 -5.74
C GLU A 68 -1.03 6.29 -7.20
N ALA A 69 -2.22 5.72 -7.41
CA ALA A 69 -2.77 5.50 -8.74
C ALA A 69 -3.00 6.81 -9.49
N ALA A 70 -3.57 7.83 -8.82
CA ALA A 70 -3.82 9.14 -9.41
C ALA A 70 -2.53 9.88 -9.84
N LEU A 71 -1.45 9.75 -9.05
CA LEU A 71 -0.17 10.42 -9.30
C LEU A 71 0.73 9.68 -10.29
N THR A 72 0.73 8.35 -10.28
CA THR A 72 1.62 7.52 -11.11
C THR A 72 0.96 7.07 -12.40
N GLY A 73 -0.38 7.14 -12.50
CA GLY A 73 -1.16 6.57 -13.60
C GLY A 73 -1.13 5.03 -13.64
N ASN A 74 -0.45 4.40 -12.69
CA ASN A 74 -0.50 2.96 -12.51
C ASN A 74 -1.70 2.64 -11.64
N ASP A 75 -2.78 2.16 -12.26
CA ASP A 75 -3.94 1.69 -11.52
C ASP A 75 -3.58 0.48 -10.64
N THR A 76 -3.30 0.74 -9.37
CA THR A 76 -3.04 -0.30 -8.37
C THR A 76 -4.32 -0.99 -7.91
N SER A 77 -5.50 -0.52 -8.32
CA SER A 77 -6.77 -1.19 -7.98
C SER A 77 -6.84 -2.61 -8.55
N GLN A 78 -6.27 -2.85 -9.75
CA GLN A 78 -6.14 -4.18 -10.32
C GLN A 78 -5.24 -5.13 -9.51
N ARG A 79 -4.40 -4.58 -8.62
CA ARG A 79 -3.53 -5.37 -7.75
C ARG A 79 -4.22 -5.75 -6.44
N GLN A 80 -5.32 -5.10 -6.07
CA GLN A 80 -6.04 -5.41 -4.83
C GLN A 80 -6.83 -6.72 -4.98
N LYS A 81 -6.65 -7.63 -4.01
CA LYS A 81 -7.38 -8.90 -3.93
C LYS A 81 -8.35 -8.87 -2.76
N LYS A 82 -9.48 -9.56 -2.88
CA LYS A 82 -10.39 -9.82 -1.76
C LYS A 82 -9.92 -11.05 -0.99
N CYS A 83 -9.77 -10.95 0.33
CA CYS A 83 -9.37 -12.09 1.15
C CYS A 83 -10.51 -13.13 1.19
N PRO A 84 -10.25 -14.41 0.89
CA PRO A 84 -11.28 -15.45 0.93
C PRO A 84 -11.73 -15.84 2.35
N VAL A 85 -10.99 -15.39 3.38
CA VAL A 85 -11.31 -15.70 4.79
C VAL A 85 -12.13 -14.59 5.43
N CYS A 86 -11.67 -13.34 5.34
CA CYS A 86 -12.29 -12.20 6.04
C CYS A 86 -12.98 -11.19 5.11
N GLY A 87 -12.89 -11.37 3.79
CA GLY A 87 -13.51 -10.49 2.81
C GLY A 87 -12.85 -9.12 2.64
N LYS A 88 -11.83 -8.77 3.42
CA LYS A 88 -11.11 -7.49 3.30
C LYS A 88 -10.33 -7.42 1.99
N LEU A 89 -10.32 -6.24 1.38
CA LEU A 89 -9.40 -5.92 0.28
C LEU A 89 -7.98 -5.76 0.84
N TYR A 90 -6.99 -6.27 0.11
CA TYR A 90 -5.58 -6.14 0.47
C TYR A 90 -4.71 -6.11 -0.79
N LEU A 91 -3.54 -5.47 -0.68
CA LEU A 91 -2.54 -5.45 -1.72
C LEU A 91 -1.52 -6.59 -1.47
N PRO A 92 -1.45 -7.62 -2.32
CA PRO A 92 -0.49 -8.70 -2.16
C PRO A 92 0.92 -8.19 -2.47
N THR A 93 1.88 -8.47 -1.57
CA THR A 93 3.29 -8.13 -1.79
C THR A 93 4.00 -9.11 -2.74
N THR A 94 3.49 -10.34 -2.87
CA THR A 94 4.00 -11.40 -3.77
C THR A 94 2.83 -12.25 -4.32
N SER A 95 3.00 -13.56 -4.49
CA SER A 95 1.92 -14.52 -4.77
C SER A 95 0.98 -14.78 -3.57
N GLN A 96 0.89 -13.81 -2.64
CA GLN A 96 0.08 -13.88 -1.44
C GLN A 96 -1.41 -14.08 -1.77
N ALA A 97 -2.01 -15.09 -1.13
CA ALA A 97 -3.42 -15.47 -1.31
C ALA A 97 -4.36 -14.99 -0.18
N TYR A 98 -3.80 -14.56 0.96
CA TYR A 98 -4.57 -14.14 2.15
C TYR A 98 -4.05 -12.81 2.66
N CYS A 99 -4.90 -11.93 3.20
CA CYS A 99 -4.48 -10.59 3.65
C CYS A 99 -3.53 -10.59 4.84
N SER A 100 -3.46 -11.69 5.62
CA SER A 100 -2.63 -11.81 6.81
C SER A 100 -2.29 -13.27 7.13
N ASP A 101 -1.26 -13.48 7.96
CA ASP A 101 -0.90 -14.81 8.44
C ASP A 101 -1.98 -15.45 9.32
N ALA A 102 -2.77 -14.63 10.03
CA ALA A 102 -3.94 -15.12 10.75
C ALA A 102 -4.97 -15.74 9.78
N CYS A 103 -5.29 -15.06 8.68
CA CYS A 103 -6.19 -15.59 7.65
C CYS A 103 -5.62 -16.84 6.97
N ARG A 104 -4.31 -16.83 6.66
CA ARG A 104 -3.61 -17.99 6.10
C ARG A 104 -3.70 -19.21 7.02
N THR A 105 -3.44 -19.02 8.31
CA THR A 105 -3.48 -20.08 9.32
C THR A 105 -4.89 -20.63 9.51
N TRP A 106 -5.89 -19.74 9.54
CA TRP A 106 -7.29 -20.13 9.61
C TRP A 106 -7.69 -21.00 8.42
N ALA A 107 -7.35 -20.58 7.20
CA ALA A 107 -7.67 -21.33 5.98
C ALA A 107 -7.02 -22.73 5.97
N ARG A 108 -5.77 -22.84 6.44
CA ARG A 108 -5.08 -24.12 6.59
C ARG A 108 -5.82 -25.04 7.58
N ARG A 109 -6.20 -24.52 8.75
CA ARG A 109 -6.93 -25.28 9.78
C ARG A 109 -8.29 -25.77 9.28
N ASP A 110 -9.03 -24.93 8.55
CA ASP A 110 -10.32 -25.30 7.96
C ASP A 110 -10.18 -26.41 6.91
N ALA A 111 -9.21 -26.29 6.01
CA ALA A 111 -8.90 -27.31 5.01
C ALA A 111 -8.55 -28.67 5.67
N ASP A 112 -7.75 -28.65 6.74
CA ASP A 112 -7.41 -29.86 7.49
C ASP A 112 -8.62 -30.51 8.17
N LYS A 113 -9.51 -29.70 8.78
CA LYS A 113 -10.76 -30.21 9.36
C LYS A 113 -11.61 -30.92 8.30
N LYS A 114 -11.81 -30.29 7.14
CA LYS A 114 -12.56 -30.85 6.00
C LYS A 114 -11.93 -32.14 5.47
N ARG A 115 -10.59 -32.20 5.40
CA ARG A 115 -9.86 -33.40 5.00
C ARG A 115 -10.07 -34.55 5.99
N LYS A 116 -9.91 -34.29 7.30
CA LYS A 116 -10.14 -35.31 8.34
C LYS A 116 -11.58 -35.82 8.36
N ARG A 117 -12.57 -34.94 8.14
CA ARG A 117 -13.99 -35.34 8.03
C ARG A 117 -14.24 -36.28 6.85
N ARG A 118 -13.69 -35.98 5.67
CA ARG A 118 -13.79 -36.84 4.48
C ARG A 118 -13.17 -38.22 4.72
N ILE A 119 -11.99 -38.28 5.34
CA ILE A 119 -11.33 -39.56 5.66
C ILE A 119 -12.18 -40.42 6.59
N ARG A 120 -12.89 -39.82 7.56
CA ARG A 120 -13.81 -40.55 8.45
C ARG A 120 -15.03 -41.08 7.72
N GLN A 121 -15.57 -40.32 6.76
CA GLN A 121 -16.75 -40.70 5.98
C GLN A 121 -16.46 -41.82 4.96
N HIS A 122 -15.23 -41.91 4.45
CA HIS A 122 -14.80 -42.97 3.53
C HIS A 122 -14.30 -44.24 4.25
N LYS A 123 -14.26 -44.24 5.60
CA LYS A 123 -13.79 -45.38 6.41
C LYS A 123 -14.91 -46.15 7.13
N GLY A 124 -16.16 -45.73 6.97
CA GLY A 124 -17.35 -46.48 7.39
C GLY A 124 -18.09 -46.99 6.16
#